data_AF-A0A935HEA9-F1
#
_entry.id   AF-A0A935HEA9-F1
#
_cell.length_a   1.000
_cell.length_b   1.000
_cell.length_c   1.000
_cell.angle_alpha   90.00
_cell.angle_beta   90.00
_cell.angle_gamma   90.00
#
_symmetry.space_group_name_H-M   'P 1'
#
loop_
_entity.id
_entity.type
_entity.pdbx_description
1 polymer ?
#
loop_
_entity_poly.entity_id
_entity_poly.type
_entity_poly.pdbx_seq_one_letter_code
_entity_poly.pdbx_strand_id
1 'polypeptide(L)'
;MLLVQAMIAAAAADGRVDASERERVLARASAAGVDAETRAFLEAEMAVPKSADAIGAMTRPGLTREAYAAAALTIDIDTESERHFLSTLGNALGLAEDERIAIHEQIGS
;
A
#
# COMPACT_ATOMS: atom_id res chain seq x y z
N MET A 1 7.61 -4.32 10.51
CA MET A 1 7.96 -3.61 9.26
C MET A 1 6.76 -3.54 8.29
N LEU A 2 5.53 -3.40 8.78
CA LEU A 2 4.33 -3.43 7.92
C LEU A 2 3.98 -2.04 7.35
N LEU A 3 4.26 -0.99 8.12
CA LEU A 3 4.00 0.41 7.74
C LEU A 3 4.76 0.82 6.47
N VAL A 4 6.05 0.48 6.38
CA VAL A 4 6.87 0.84 5.21
C VAL A 4 6.42 0.08 3.95
N GLN A 5 6.02 -1.19 4.10
CA GLN A 5 5.48 -1.99 2.99
C GLN A 5 4.12 -1.45 2.53
N ALA A 6 3.24 -1.07 3.46
CA ALA A 6 1.97 -0.46 3.15
C ALA A 6 2.13 0.90 2.42
N MET A 7 3.07 1.73 2.86
CA MET A 7 3.37 3.01 2.22
C MET A 7 3.90 2.84 0.78
N ILE A 8 4.78 1.86 0.55
CA ILE A 8 5.32 1.60 -0.79
C ILE A 8 4.25 1.03 -1.72
N ALA A 9 3.45 0.09 -1.24
CA ALA A 9 2.35 -0.49 -2.01
C ALA A 9 1.30 0.56 -2.38
N ALA A 10 0.97 1.47 -1.47
CA ALA A 10 0.01 2.53 -1.72
C ALA A 10 0.53 3.61 -2.67
N ALA A 11 1.79 4.06 -2.52
CA ALA A 11 2.40 4.99 -3.47
C ALA A 11 2.43 4.40 -4.89
N ALA A 12 2.65 3.10 -4.99
CA ALA A 12 2.71 2.44 -6.27
C ALA A 12 1.34 2.11 -6.91
N ALA A 13 0.28 1.98 -6.10
CA ALA A 13 -1.09 1.81 -6.57
C ALA A 13 -1.65 3.06 -7.26
N ASP A 14 -1.17 4.24 -6.87
CA ASP A 14 -1.42 5.55 -7.50
C ASP A 14 -0.77 5.65 -8.91
N GLY A 15 0.08 4.69 -9.28
CA GLY A 15 0.85 4.74 -10.53
C GLY A 15 1.88 5.87 -10.58
N ARG A 16 2.10 6.57 -9.45
CA ARG A 16 2.92 7.77 -9.35
C ARG A 16 4.35 7.56 -8.87
N VAL A 17 4.75 6.37 -8.42
CA VAL A 17 6.17 6.09 -8.12
C VAL A 17 6.98 6.12 -9.41
N ASP A 18 7.34 7.32 -9.83
CA ASP A 18 8.31 7.55 -10.86
C ASP A 18 9.73 7.29 -10.32
N ALA A 19 10.70 7.29 -11.23
CA ALA A 19 12.09 7.04 -10.85
C ALA A 19 12.63 8.03 -9.82
N SER A 20 12.12 9.27 -9.78
CA SER A 20 12.54 10.32 -8.85
C SER A 20 11.98 10.11 -7.45
N GLU A 21 10.72 9.69 -7.34
CA GLU A 21 10.11 9.33 -6.07
C GLU A 21 10.75 8.11 -5.44
N ARG A 22 11.05 7.08 -6.26
CA ARG A 22 11.82 5.93 -5.83
C ARG A 22 13.17 6.34 -5.25
N GLU A 23 13.90 7.20 -5.94
CA GLU A 23 15.22 7.67 -5.50
C GLU A 23 15.14 8.48 -4.18
N ARG A 24 14.11 9.31 -4.03
CA ARG A 24 13.85 10.08 -2.80
C ARG A 24 13.54 9.20 -1.59
N VAL A 25 12.76 8.13 -1.75
CA VAL A 25 12.44 7.23 -0.63
C VAL A 25 13.69 6.43 -0.22
N LEU A 26 14.47 5.94 -1.18
CA LEU A 26 15.70 5.20 -0.91
C LEU A 26 16.80 6.05 -0.27
N ALA A 27 16.91 7.32 -0.68
CA ALA A 27 17.81 8.28 -0.06
C ALA A 27 17.43 8.54 1.41
N ARG A 28 16.13 8.71 1.70
CA ARG A 28 15.63 8.89 3.08
C ARG A 28 15.84 7.63 3.93
N ALA A 29 15.62 6.45 3.37
CA ALA A 29 15.88 5.18 4.06
C ALA A 29 17.38 5.04 4.41
N SER A 30 18.27 5.34 3.46
CA SER A 30 19.72 5.33 3.71
C SER A 30 20.13 6.33 4.79
N ALA A 31 19.58 7.55 4.76
CA ALA A 31 19.84 8.58 5.76
C ALA A 31 19.33 8.21 7.17
N ALA A 32 18.29 7.37 7.25
CA ALA A 32 17.76 6.84 8.50
C ALA A 32 18.56 5.65 9.05
N GLY A 33 19.65 5.24 8.40
CA GLY A 33 20.50 4.11 8.84
C GLY A 33 19.89 2.74 8.55
N VAL A 34 18.99 2.65 7.58
CA VAL A 34 18.45 1.37 7.10
C VAL A 34 19.59 0.57 6.45
N ASP A 35 19.71 -0.71 6.81
CA ASP A 35 20.75 -1.58 6.28
C ASP A 35 20.56 -1.88 4.77
N ALA A 36 21.62 -2.38 4.15
CA ALA A 36 21.65 -2.65 2.71
C ALA A 36 20.63 -3.73 2.28
N GLU A 37 20.33 -4.70 3.16
CA GLU A 37 19.37 -5.77 2.91
C GLU A 37 17.94 -5.23 2.86
N THR A 38 17.57 -4.43 3.85
CA THR A 38 16.28 -3.74 3.88
C THR A 38 16.18 -2.76 2.71
N ARG A 39 17.25 -2.05 2.36
CA ARG A 39 17.26 -1.16 1.18
C ARG A 39 17.01 -1.92 -0.12
N ALA A 40 17.67 -3.07 -0.33
CA ALA A 40 17.47 -3.91 -1.50
C ALA A 40 16.04 -4.47 -1.56
N PHE A 41 15.48 -4.82 -0.41
CA PHE A 41 14.07 -5.20 -0.29
C PHE A 41 13.13 -4.06 -0.69
N LEU A 42 13.36 -2.83 -0.20
CA LEU A 42 12.55 -1.65 -0.57
C LEU A 42 12.68 -1.32 -2.07
N GLU A 43 13.89 -1.43 -2.65
CA GLU A 43 14.12 -1.28 -4.09
C GLU A 43 13.33 -2.30 -4.92
N ALA A 44 13.29 -3.56 -4.49
CA ALA A 44 12.56 -4.63 -5.18
C ALA A 44 11.04 -4.41 -5.11
N GLU A 45 10.52 -4.04 -3.93
CA GLU A 45 9.09 -3.75 -3.74
C GLU A 45 8.64 -2.50 -4.51
N MET A 46 9.51 -1.50 -4.69
CA MET A 46 9.23 -0.31 -5.53
C MET A 46 9.36 -0.58 -7.03
N ALA A 47 10.17 -1.56 -7.45
CA ALA A 47 10.36 -1.90 -8.86
C ALA A 47 9.17 -2.67 -9.44
N VAL A 48 8.58 -3.54 -8.63
CA VAL A 48 7.40 -4.32 -8.99
C VAL A 48 6.42 -4.21 -7.83
N PRO A 49 5.58 -3.17 -7.85
CA PRO A 49 4.52 -3.01 -6.87
C PRO A 49 3.68 -4.28 -6.79
N LYS A 50 3.44 -4.76 -5.57
CA LYS A 50 2.54 -5.90 -5.39
C LYS A 50 1.13 -5.51 -5.83
N SER A 51 0.50 -6.40 -6.59
CA SER A 51 -0.91 -6.25 -6.92
C SER A 51 -1.76 -6.32 -5.65
N ALA A 52 -2.96 -5.74 -5.70
CA ALA A 52 -3.94 -5.83 -4.64
C ALA A 52 -4.21 -7.29 -4.20
N ASP A 53 -4.24 -8.23 -5.15
CA ASP A 53 -4.38 -9.66 -4.87
C ASP A 53 -3.21 -10.23 -4.06
N ALA A 54 -1.98 -9.86 -4.41
CA ALA A 54 -0.79 -10.31 -3.70
C ALA A 54 -0.75 -9.76 -2.27
N ILE A 55 -1.20 -8.52 -2.07
CA ILE A 55 -1.33 -7.92 -0.72
C ILE A 55 -2.39 -8.68 0.09
N GLY A 56 -3.55 -8.96 -0.51
CA GLY A 56 -4.60 -9.73 0.14
C GLY A 56 -4.13 -11.12 0.59
N ALA A 57 -3.46 -11.85 -0.30
CA ALA A 57 -2.93 -13.19 0.00
C ALA A 57 -1.87 -13.22 1.12
N MET A 58 -1.08 -12.15 1.26
CA MET A 58 -0.06 -12.04 2.31
C MET A 58 -0.62 -11.51 3.65
N THR A 59 -1.83 -10.95 3.64
CA THR A 59 -2.42 -10.32 4.82
C THR A 59 -2.97 -11.38 5.76
N ARG A 60 -2.60 -11.29 7.05
CA ARG A 60 -3.11 -12.20 8.08
C ARG A 60 -4.60 -11.92 8.34
N PRO A 61 -5.44 -12.93 8.62
CA PRO A 61 -6.89 -12.75 8.79
C PRO A 61 -7.30 -11.68 9.81
N GLY A 62 -6.50 -11.47 10.86
CA GLY A 62 -6.76 -10.44 11.88
C GLY A 62 -6.21 -9.05 11.57
N LEU A 63 -5.71 -8.80 10.36
CA LEU A 63 -5.13 -7.52 9.93
C LEU A 63 -5.77 -6.98 8.64
N THR A 64 -6.84 -7.61 8.15
CA THR A 64 -7.44 -7.27 6.86
C THR A 64 -8.03 -5.86 6.86
N ARG A 65 -8.74 -5.48 7.93
CA ARG A 65 -9.31 -4.14 8.09
C ARG A 65 -8.23 -3.07 8.18
N GLU A 66 -7.18 -3.32 8.95
CA GLU A 66 -6.05 -2.39 9.13
C GLU A 66 -5.25 -2.22 7.83
N ALA A 67 -5.05 -3.29 7.07
CA ALA A 67 -4.37 -3.23 5.78
C ALA A 67 -5.19 -2.41 4.77
N TYR A 68 -6.50 -2.63 4.70
CA TYR A 68 -7.39 -1.85 3.85
C TYR A 68 -7.41 -0.36 4.24
N ALA A 69 -7.56 -0.06 5.54
CA ALA A 69 -7.56 1.30 6.06
C ALA A 69 -6.24 2.04 5.76
N ALA A 70 -5.10 1.36 5.92
CA ALA A 70 -3.79 1.94 5.61
C ALA A 70 -3.65 2.26 4.11
N ALA A 71 -4.15 1.39 3.24
CA ALA A 71 -4.15 1.65 1.79
C ALA A 71 -5.07 2.84 1.44
N ALA A 72 -6.30 2.86 1.98
CA ALA A 72 -7.25 3.95 1.75
C ALA A 72 -6.77 5.31 2.28
N LEU A 73 -6.04 5.34 3.39
CA LEU A 73 -5.44 6.58 3.94
C LEU A 73 -4.25 7.09 3.13
N THR A 74 -3.61 6.22 2.34
CA THR A 74 -2.38 6.56 1.62
C THR A 74 -2.65 6.84 0.14
N ILE A 75 -3.73 6.26 -0.40
CA ILE A 75 -4.17 6.46 -1.78
C ILE A 75 -5.19 7.60 -1.79
N ASP A 76 -4.85 8.73 -2.41
CA ASP A 76 -5.85 9.72 -2.80
C ASP A 76 -6.73 9.10 -3.91
N ILE A 77 -8.04 9.04 -3.73
CA ILE A 77 -8.97 8.35 -4.66
C ILE A 77 -9.46 9.32 -5.74
N ASP A 78 -8.55 9.73 -6.62
CA ASP A 78 -8.81 10.75 -7.64
C ASP A 78 -9.01 10.11 -9.04
N THR A 79 -8.36 8.99 -9.31
CA THR A 79 -8.37 8.29 -10.60
C THR A 79 -9.22 7.02 -10.57
N GLU A 80 -9.55 6.52 -11.77
CA GLU A 80 -10.26 5.25 -11.92
C GLU A 80 -9.38 4.05 -11.51
N SER A 81 -8.06 4.15 -11.74
CA SER A 81 -7.09 3.11 -11.39
C SER A 81 -6.99 2.91 -9.87
N GLU A 82 -6.98 3.99 -9.08
CA GLU A 82 -6.94 3.93 -7.61
C GLU A 82 -8.22 3.31 -7.03
N ARG A 83 -9.39 3.72 -7.55
CA ARG A 83 -10.69 3.12 -7.21
C ARG A 83 -10.70 1.63 -7.51
N HIS A 84 -10.19 1.24 -8.67
CA HIS A 84 -10.08 -0.16 -9.06
C HIS A 84 -9.14 -0.93 -8.14
N PHE A 85 -7.98 -0.37 -7.78
CA PHE A 85 -7.05 -0.98 -6.85
C PHE A 85 -7.69 -1.22 -5.48
N LEU A 86 -8.32 -0.22 -4.88
CA LEU A 86 -8.97 -0.37 -3.56
C LEU A 86 -10.13 -1.37 -3.62
N SER A 87 -10.91 -1.39 -4.70
CA SER A 87 -11.96 -2.39 -4.89
C SER A 87 -11.38 -3.81 -4.93
N THR A 88 -10.34 -4.03 -5.73
CA THR A 88 -9.64 -5.32 -5.82
C THR A 88 -8.99 -5.71 -4.49
N LEU A 89 -8.42 -4.76 -3.75
CA LEU A 89 -7.81 -5.02 -2.46
C LEU A 89 -8.84 -5.46 -1.42
N GLY A 90 -9.98 -4.77 -1.32
CA GLY A 90 -11.04 -5.18 -0.41
C GLY A 90 -11.61 -6.57 -0.74
N ASN A 91 -11.68 -6.93 -2.03
CA ASN A 91 -12.06 -8.27 -2.46
C ASN A 91 -11.03 -9.32 -2.03
N ALA A 92 -9.74 -9.06 -2.26
CA ALA A 92 -8.66 -9.97 -1.89
C ALA A 92 -8.52 -10.16 -0.36
N LEU A 93 -8.92 -9.15 0.41
CA LEU A 93 -8.97 -9.19 1.88
C LEU A 93 -10.25 -9.83 2.44
N GLY A 94 -11.21 -10.18 1.58
CA GLY A 94 -12.48 -10.78 1.98
C GLY A 94 -13.41 -9.82 2.72
N LEU A 95 -13.25 -8.51 2.55
CA LEU A 95 -14.08 -7.50 3.21
C LEU A 95 -15.39 -7.33 2.44
N ALA A 96 -16.53 -7.34 3.11
CA ALA A 96 -17.80 -6.99 2.47
C ALA A 96 -17.87 -5.47 2.17
N GLU A 97 -18.83 -5.05 1.34
CA GLU A 97 -18.96 -3.64 0.94
C GLU A 97 -19.31 -2.73 2.12
N ASP A 98 -20.20 -3.17 3.00
CA ASP A 98 -20.57 -2.50 4.24
C ASP A 98 -19.39 -2.35 5.20
N GLU A 99 -18.52 -3.35 5.28
CA GLU A 99 -17.28 -3.26 6.05
C GLU A 99 -16.33 -2.20 5.52
N ARG A 100 -16.21 -2.07 4.19
CA ARG A 100 -15.35 -1.06 3.55
C ARG A 100 -15.89 0.34 3.79
N ILE A 101 -17.21 0.53 3.64
CA ILE A 101 -17.87 1.80 3.95
C ILE A 101 -17.62 2.21 5.40
N ALA A 102 -17.82 1.27 6.35
CA ALA A 102 -17.56 1.53 7.76
C ALA A 102 -16.08 1.91 8.04
N ILE A 103 -15.13 1.35 7.28
CA ILE A 103 -13.72 1.74 7.38
C ILE A 103 -13.52 3.16 6.88
N HIS A 104 -14.07 3.53 5.71
CA HIS A 104 -13.99 4.89 5.16
C HIS A 104 -14.58 5.94 6.11
N GLU A 105 -15.74 5.65 6.71
CA GLU A 105 -16.35 6.50 7.73
C GLU A 105 -15.45 6.67 8.97
N GLN A 106 -14.78 5.60 9.41
CA GLN A 106 -13.90 5.63 10.57
C GLN A 106 -12.62 6.44 10.35
N ILE A 107 -12.08 6.41 9.12
CA ILE A 107 -10.83 7.12 8.77
C ILE A 107 -11.07 8.52 8.19
N GLY A 108 -12.32 8.86 7.89
CA GLY A 108 -12.70 10.17 7.34
C GLY A 108 -12.25 10.38 5.89
N SER A 109 -12.20 9.30 5.10
CA SER A 109 -11.87 9.32 3.66
C SER A 109 -13.07 8.97 2.79
#